data_AF-A0A261Y4Q2-F1
#
_entry.id   AF-A0A261Y4Q2-F1
#
_cell.length_a   1.000
_cell.length_b   1.000
_cell.length_c   1.000
_cell.angle_alpha   90.00
_cell.angle_beta   90.00
_cell.angle_gamma   90.00
#
_symmetry.space_group_name_H-M   'P 1'
#
loop_
_entity.id
_entity.type
_entity.pdbx_description
1 polymer ?
#
loop_
_entity_poly.entity_id
_entity_poly.type
_entity_poly.pdbx_seq_one_letter_code
_entity_poly.pdbx_strand_id
1 'polypeptide(L)'
;MDRVTQLQDAIDQLSRIFVNSIHYVHSKANMKELSPSLPVVAPNMQADPPEVFSQNLQELVSDIVRKTKEVDALIDVLPGIRHSEQEQAGVEITILGELERENARANEAYLAAADRARTLLEQLNSAIKTIADDQCVPAS
;
A
#
# COMPACT_ATOMS: atom_id res chain seq x y z
N MET A 1 0.28 2.42 4.15
CA MET A 1 0.57 3.62 3.34
C MET A 1 -0.75 4.06 2.74
N ASP A 2 -1.08 5.34 2.82
CA ASP A 2 -2.36 5.83 2.31
C ASP A 2 -2.44 5.67 0.77
N ARG A 3 -3.65 5.45 0.22
CA ARG A 3 -3.82 5.20 -1.22
C ARG A 3 -3.50 6.44 -2.06
N VAL A 4 -3.76 7.63 -1.53
CA VAL A 4 -3.37 8.89 -2.20
C VAL A 4 -1.85 9.01 -2.20
N THR A 5 -1.18 8.68 -1.09
CA THR A 5 0.29 8.64 -1.04
C THR A 5 0.87 7.64 -2.06
N GLN A 6 0.30 6.44 -2.18
CA GLN A 6 0.74 5.46 -3.17
C GLN A 6 0.58 5.96 -4.62
N LEU A 7 -0.52 6.67 -4.90
CA LEU A 7 -0.72 7.28 -6.22
C LEU A 7 0.30 8.39 -6.49
N GLN A 8 0.61 9.22 -5.50
CA GLN A 8 1.63 10.26 -5.63
C GLN A 8 3.00 9.64 -5.95
N ASP A 9 3.41 8.61 -5.20
CA ASP A 9 4.67 7.89 -5.45
C ASP A 9 4.71 7.27 -6.86
N ALA A 10 3.59 6.71 -7.32
CA ALA A 10 3.49 6.12 -8.66
C ALA A 10 3.62 7.18 -9.78
N ILE A 11 3.03 8.37 -9.60
CA ILE A 11 3.15 9.50 -10.54
C ILE A 11 4.58 10.05 -10.56
N ASP A 12 5.22 10.16 -9.40
CA ASP A 12 6.62 10.59 -9.30
C ASP A 12 7.55 9.59 -9.98
N GLN A 13 7.30 8.30 -9.79
CA GLN A 13 8.04 7.24 -10.47
C GLN A 13 7.84 7.30 -11.99
N LEU A 14 6.60 7.50 -12.46
CA LEU A 14 6.31 7.64 -13.89
C LEU A 14 7.04 8.85 -14.49
N SER A 15 7.07 9.97 -13.78
CA SER A 15 7.79 11.18 -14.20
C SER A 15 9.30 10.93 -14.34
N ARG A 16 9.90 10.19 -13.40
CA ARG A 16 11.31 9.77 -13.49
C ARG A 16 11.56 8.87 -14.69
N ILE A 17 10.67 7.92 -14.96
CA ILE A 17 10.77 7.03 -16.12
C ILE A 17 10.74 7.87 -17.41
N PHE A 18 9.87 8.87 -17.52
CA PHE A 18 9.84 9.75 -18.70
C PHE A 18 11.14 10.52 -18.90
N VAL A 19 11.66 11.17 -17.86
CA VAL A 19 12.92 11.94 -17.95
C VAL A 19 14.08 11.02 -18.33
N ASN A 20 14.16 9.84 -17.71
CA ASN A 20 15.20 8.85 -18.02
C ASN A 20 15.06 8.31 -19.44
N SER A 21 13.84 8.08 -19.92
CA SER A 21 13.58 7.59 -21.28
C SER A 21 13.99 8.62 -22.32
N ILE A 22 13.63 9.89 -22.12
CA ILE A 22 14.05 10.99 -22.99
C ILE A 22 15.57 11.14 -22.98
N HIS A 23 16.19 11.07 -21.79
CA HIS A 23 17.64 11.14 -21.67
C HIS A 23 18.33 9.98 -22.39
N TYR A 24 17.80 8.76 -22.27
CA TYR A 24 18.31 7.58 -22.96
C TYR A 24 18.22 7.75 -24.48
N VAL A 25 17.06 8.13 -25.01
CA VAL A 25 16.89 8.37 -26.45
C VAL A 25 17.84 9.47 -26.94
N HIS A 26 17.97 10.58 -26.21
CA HIS A 26 18.85 11.68 -26.57
C HIS A 26 20.34 11.29 -26.57
N SER A 27 20.79 10.54 -25.56
CA SER A 27 22.20 10.17 -25.39
C SER A 27 22.62 8.97 -26.26
N LYS A 28 21.72 8.03 -26.49
CA LYS A 28 22.01 6.74 -27.14
C LYS A 28 21.53 6.62 -28.59
N ALA A 29 20.79 7.60 -29.10
CA ALA A 29 20.42 7.63 -30.51
C ALA A 29 21.66 7.81 -31.41
N ASN A 30 21.72 6.99 -32.46
CA ASN A 30 22.74 7.12 -33.49
C ASN A 30 22.29 8.11 -34.57
N MET A 31 23.23 8.82 -35.18
CA MET A 31 22.92 9.69 -36.33
C MET A 31 22.74 8.83 -37.59
N LYS A 32 21.65 9.06 -38.31
CA LYS A 32 21.35 8.36 -39.57
C LYS A 32 21.75 9.23 -40.75
N GLU A 33 22.41 8.64 -41.75
CA GLU A 33 22.72 9.30 -43.02
C GLU A 33 21.42 9.68 -43.74
N LEU A 34 21.30 10.95 -44.14
CA LEU A 34 20.12 11.46 -44.85
C LEU A 34 20.11 11.02 -46.32
N SER A 35 21.31 10.84 -46.91
CA SER A 35 21.53 10.39 -48.28
C SER A 35 22.88 9.65 -48.38
N PRO A 36 23.03 8.64 -49.25
CA PRO A 36 24.28 7.89 -49.43
C PRO A 36 25.46 8.74 -49.95
N SER A 37 25.20 9.98 -50.36
CA SER A 37 26.21 10.96 -50.80
C SER A 37 26.72 11.87 -49.69
N LEU A 38 26.15 11.81 -48.48
CA LEU A 38 26.49 12.67 -47.34
C LEU A 38 26.79 11.80 -46.12
N PRO A 39 28.05 11.37 -45.93
CA PRO A 39 28.44 10.61 -44.77
C PRO A 39 28.34 11.44 -43.48
N VAL A 40 28.02 10.79 -42.36
CA VAL A 40 27.98 11.45 -41.04
C VAL A 40 29.40 11.84 -40.63
N VAL A 41 29.66 13.14 -40.50
CA VAL A 41 30.99 13.70 -40.20
C VAL A 41 31.40 13.48 -38.73
N ALA A 42 30.44 13.35 -37.81
CA ALA A 42 30.67 13.13 -36.39
C ALA A 42 29.64 12.13 -35.82
N PRO A 43 29.93 10.82 -35.83
CA PRO A 43 29.03 9.83 -35.24
C PRO A 43 28.98 9.98 -33.71
N ASN A 44 27.81 9.74 -33.11
CA ASN A 44 27.65 9.73 -31.67
C ASN A 44 28.43 8.53 -31.08
N MET A 45 29.56 8.78 -30.42
CA MET A 45 30.41 7.74 -29.83
C MET A 45 29.76 6.99 -28.66
N GLN A 46 28.70 7.55 -28.07
CA GLN A 46 27.93 6.91 -27.00
C GLN A 46 26.72 6.13 -27.53
N ALA A 47 26.44 6.17 -28.84
CA ALA A 47 25.28 5.50 -29.41
C ALA A 47 25.34 3.98 -29.21
N ASP A 48 24.20 3.40 -28.88
CA ASP A 48 24.08 1.96 -28.76
C ASP A 48 23.91 1.33 -30.16
N PRO A 49 24.30 0.06 -30.36
CA PRO A 49 24.00 -0.67 -31.58
C PRO A 49 22.49 -0.64 -31.89
N PRO A 50 22.06 -0.58 -33.16
CA PRO A 50 20.63 -0.42 -33.52
C PRO A 50 19.72 -1.48 -32.90
N GLU A 51 20.22 -2.70 -32.78
CA GLU A 51 19.48 -3.83 -32.20
C GLU A 51 19.30 -3.68 -30.68
N VAL A 52 20.36 -3.30 -29.96
CA VAL A 52 20.33 -3.02 -28.51
C VAL A 52 19.46 -1.80 -28.23
N PHE A 53 19.60 -0.73 -29.02
CA PHE A 53 18.78 0.47 -28.90
C PHE A 53 17.29 0.18 -29.10
N SER A 54 16.94 -0.64 -30.11
CA SER A 54 15.55 -1.04 -30.35
C SER A 54 14.99 -1.91 -29.22
N GLN A 55 15.79 -2.82 -28.65
CA GLN A 55 15.37 -3.65 -27.51
C GLN A 55 15.12 -2.79 -26.27
N ASN A 56 16.08 -1.92 -25.92
CA ASN A 56 15.95 -1.03 -24.77
C ASN A 56 14.77 -0.05 -24.94
N LEU A 57 14.51 0.42 -26.16
CA LEU A 57 13.34 1.27 -26.43
C LEU A 57 12.02 0.53 -26.19
N GLN A 58 11.93 -0.74 -26.62
CA GLN A 58 10.74 -1.57 -26.35
C GLN A 58 10.53 -1.82 -24.86
N GLU A 59 11.63 -2.06 -24.12
CA GLU A 59 11.58 -2.21 -22.65
C GLU A 59 11.07 -0.92 -21.97
N LEU A 60 11.62 0.24 -22.33
CA LEU A 60 11.19 1.54 -21.81
C LEU A 60 9.70 1.81 -22.09
N VAL A 61 9.24 1.52 -23.31
CA VAL A 61 7.82 1.68 -23.68
C VAL A 61 6.94 0.73 -22.86
N SER A 62 7.34 -0.52 -22.73
CA SER A 62 6.63 -1.50 -21.91
C SER A 62 6.52 -1.07 -20.45
N ASP A 63 7.60 -0.51 -19.90
CA ASP A 63 7.65 0.01 -18.53
C ASP A 63 6.74 1.21 -18.31
N ILE A 64 6.72 2.16 -19.25
CA ILE A 64 5.80 3.29 -19.23
C ILE A 64 4.36 2.79 -19.25
N VAL A 65 4.00 1.92 -20.21
CA VAL A 65 2.63 1.40 -20.35
C VAL A 65 2.19 0.66 -19.09
N ARG A 66 3.07 -0.17 -18.52
CA ARG A 66 2.79 -0.90 -17.28
C ARG A 66 2.55 0.06 -16.12
N LYS A 67 3.40 1.08 -15.95
CA LYS A 67 3.26 2.05 -14.87
C LYS A 67 2.03 2.94 -15.03
N THR A 68 1.67 3.33 -16.25
CA THR A 68 0.41 4.04 -16.52
C THR A 68 -0.80 3.20 -16.13
N LYS A 69 -0.84 1.91 -16.46
CA LYS A 69 -1.93 1.02 -16.05
C LYS A 69 -2.02 0.85 -14.54
N GLU A 70 -0.88 0.84 -13.84
CA GLU A 70 -0.85 0.80 -12.39
C GLU A 70 -1.43 2.08 -11.79
N VAL A 71 -1.10 3.25 -12.36
CA VAL A 71 -1.70 4.54 -11.99
C VAL A 71 -3.21 4.53 -12.22
N ASP A 72 -3.69 4.04 -13.37
CA ASP A 72 -5.13 3.92 -13.66
C ASP A 72 -5.85 3.03 -12.63
N ALA A 73 -5.27 1.87 -12.31
CA ALA A 73 -5.83 0.96 -11.30
C ALA A 73 -5.84 1.58 -9.90
N LEU A 74 -4.83 2.39 -9.55
CA LEU A 74 -4.81 3.13 -8.29
C LEU A 74 -5.91 4.18 -8.23
N ILE A 75 -6.15 4.90 -9.33
CA ILE A 75 -7.25 5.87 -9.44
C ILE A 75 -8.60 5.19 -9.23
N ASP A 76 -8.86 4.04 -9.86
CA ASP A 76 -10.14 3.31 -9.73
C ASP A 76 -10.48 2.89 -8.30
N VAL A 77 -9.43 2.71 -7.50
CA VAL A 77 -9.46 2.17 -6.13
C VAL A 77 -9.34 3.30 -5.09
N LEU A 78 -9.20 4.56 -5.50
CA LEU A 78 -9.16 5.68 -4.57
C LEU A 78 -10.51 5.81 -3.82
N PRO A 79 -10.48 5.94 -2.48
CA PRO A 79 -11.69 6.13 -1.70
C PRO A 79 -12.33 7.49 -2.04
N GLY A 80 -13.66 7.53 -2.12
CA GLY A 80 -14.40 8.78 -2.29
C GLY A 80 -14.62 9.25 -3.73
N ILE A 81 -13.85 8.81 -4.74
CA ILE A 81 -13.97 9.36 -6.13
C ILE A 81 -15.39 9.27 -6.71
N ARG A 82 -16.18 8.27 -6.30
CA ARG A 82 -17.53 8.02 -6.84
C ARG A 82 -18.66 8.74 -6.09
N HIS A 83 -18.36 9.43 -4.99
CA HIS A 83 -19.35 10.07 -4.13
C HIS A 83 -19.13 11.58 -4.09
N SER A 84 -20.23 12.34 -4.12
CA SER A 84 -20.15 13.78 -3.85
C SER A 84 -19.69 14.02 -2.41
N GLU A 85 -19.05 15.16 -2.11
CA GLU A 85 -18.58 15.49 -0.75
C GLU A 85 -19.70 15.35 0.31
N GLN A 86 -20.94 15.67 -0.07
CA GLN A 86 -22.12 15.54 0.80
C GLN A 86 -22.51 14.09 1.06
N GLU A 87 -22.41 13.22 0.06
CA GLU A 87 -22.63 11.77 0.22
C GLU A 87 -21.50 11.13 1.03
N GLN A 88 -20.25 11.55 0.82
CA GLN A 88 -19.10 11.07 1.60
C GLN A 88 -19.28 11.40 3.07
N ALA A 89 -19.58 12.66 3.40
CA ALA A 89 -19.79 13.09 4.78
C ALA A 89 -20.95 12.34 5.45
N GLY A 90 -22.07 12.13 4.74
CA GLY A 90 -23.22 11.39 5.27
C GLY A 90 -22.91 9.90 5.50
N VAL A 91 -22.25 9.25 4.55
CA VAL A 91 -21.86 7.84 4.63
C VAL A 91 -20.80 7.64 5.72
N GLU A 92 -19.81 8.52 5.80
CA GLU A 92 -18.76 8.47 6.82
C GLU A 92 -19.32 8.65 8.24
N ILE A 93 -20.18 9.65 8.46
CA ILE A 93 -20.86 9.85 9.76
C ILE A 93 -21.69 8.61 10.14
N THR A 94 -22.38 8.01 9.17
CA THR A 94 -23.22 6.83 9.42
C THR A 94 -22.36 5.61 9.77
N ILE A 95 -21.34 5.32 8.98
CA ILE A 95 -20.43 4.19 9.19
C ILE A 95 -19.68 4.34 10.51
N LEU A 96 -19.14 5.53 10.80
CA LEU A 96 -18.44 5.81 12.05
C LEU A 96 -19.37 5.65 13.25
N GLY A 97 -20.60 6.17 13.17
CA GLY A 97 -21.59 6.02 14.23
C GLY A 97 -22.03 4.56 14.46
N GLU A 98 -22.11 3.75 13.42
CA GLU A 98 -22.34 2.30 13.53
C GLU A 98 -21.15 1.59 14.19
N LEU A 99 -19.93 1.90 13.74
CA LEU A 99 -18.69 1.34 14.30
C LEU A 99 -18.53 1.69 15.78
N GLU A 100 -18.86 2.92 16.18
CA GLU A 100 -18.84 3.36 17.58
C GLU A 100 -19.83 2.56 18.43
N ARG A 101 -21.06 2.35 17.94
CA ARG A 101 -22.06 1.52 18.65
C ARG A 101 -21.62 0.08 18.77
N GLU A 102 -21.03 -0.49 17.73
CA GLU A 102 -20.51 -1.85 17.75
C GLU A 102 -19.35 -1.97 18.75
N ASN A 103 -18.40 -1.02 18.74
CA ASN A 103 -17.31 -0.97 19.70
C ASN A 103 -17.82 -0.84 21.14
N ALA A 104 -18.83 0.00 21.39
CA ALA A 104 -19.41 0.17 22.71
C ALA A 104 -19.98 -1.16 23.24
N ARG A 105 -20.75 -1.87 22.40
CA ARG A 105 -21.30 -3.20 22.76
C ARG A 105 -20.21 -4.24 22.98
N ALA A 106 -19.20 -4.27 22.13
CA ALA A 106 -18.07 -5.19 22.27
C ALA A 106 -17.29 -4.92 23.57
N ASN A 107 -17.09 -3.64 23.90
CA ASN A 107 -16.42 -3.21 25.12
C ASN A 107 -17.23 -3.56 26.38
N GLU A 108 -18.55 -3.35 26.38
CA GLU A 108 -19.43 -3.78 27.47
C GLU A 108 -19.36 -5.30 27.68
N ALA A 109 -19.40 -6.08 26.59
CA ALA A 109 -19.28 -7.54 26.67
C ALA A 109 -17.90 -7.97 27.22
N TYR A 110 -16.84 -7.27 26.81
CA TYR A 110 -15.48 -7.48 27.32
C TYR A 110 -15.38 -7.20 28.82
N LEU A 111 -15.92 -6.07 29.29
CA LEU A 111 -15.94 -5.71 30.72
C LEU A 111 -16.70 -6.76 31.54
N ALA A 112 -17.88 -7.19 31.07
CA ALA A 112 -18.66 -8.21 31.74
C ALA A 112 -17.97 -9.59 31.76
N ALA A 113 -17.16 -9.91 30.75
CA ALA A 113 -16.36 -11.12 30.73
C ALA A 113 -15.16 -11.02 31.70
N ALA A 114 -14.51 -9.87 31.76
CA ALA A 114 -13.40 -9.59 32.67
C ALA A 114 -13.83 -9.67 34.14
N ASP A 115 -15.00 -9.12 34.49
CA ASP A 115 -15.53 -9.20 35.86
C ASP A 115 -15.89 -10.63 36.24
N ARG A 116 -16.53 -11.40 35.34
CA ARG A 116 -16.78 -12.83 35.57
C ARG A 116 -15.49 -13.61 35.81
N ALA A 117 -14.44 -13.34 35.02
CA ALA A 117 -13.14 -13.97 35.19
C ALA A 117 -12.51 -13.63 36.56
N ARG A 118 -12.60 -12.36 37.00
CA ARG A 118 -12.13 -11.94 38.34
C ARG A 118 -12.88 -12.66 39.46
N THR A 119 -14.21 -12.71 39.41
CA THR A 119 -15.00 -13.41 40.43
C THR A 119 -14.66 -14.89 40.50
N LEU A 120 -14.49 -15.55 39.34
CA LEU A 120 -14.08 -16.95 39.30
C LEU A 120 -12.67 -17.17 39.90
N LEU A 121 -11.72 -16.26 39.64
CA LEU A 121 -10.39 -16.33 40.25
C LEU A 121 -10.44 -16.14 41.77
N GLU A 122 -11.27 -15.23 42.27
CA GLU A 122 -11.48 -15.05 43.71
C GLU A 122 -12.08 -16.30 44.35
N GLN A 123 -13.08 -16.92 43.71
CA GLN A 123 -13.68 -18.17 44.17
C GLN A 123 -12.70 -19.35 44.14
N LEU A 124 -11.86 -19.44 43.12
CA LEU A 124 -10.82 -20.46 43.04
C LEU A 124 -9.79 -20.28 44.15
N ASN A 125 -9.32 -19.04 44.37
CA ASN A 125 -8.36 -18.73 45.42
C ASN A 125 -8.93 -19.01 46.81
N SER A 126 -10.21 -18.70 47.06
CA SER A 126 -10.84 -19.00 48.34
C SER A 126 -11.00 -20.50 48.55
N ALA A 127 -11.41 -21.26 47.53
CA ALA A 127 -11.50 -22.72 47.60
C ALA A 127 -10.13 -23.38 47.85
N ILE A 128 -9.07 -22.93 47.16
CA ILE A 128 -7.70 -23.40 47.41
C ILE A 128 -7.28 -23.11 48.85
N LYS A 129 -7.59 -21.92 49.35
CA LYS A 129 -7.28 -21.53 50.74
C LYS A 129 -8.02 -22.41 51.75
N THR A 130 -9.31 -22.67 51.54
CA THR A 130 -10.09 -23.59 52.39
C THR A 130 -9.52 -25.01 52.37
N ILE A 131 -9.15 -25.54 51.21
CA ILE A 131 -8.53 -26.87 51.11
C ILE A 131 -7.17 -26.90 51.83
N ALA A 132 -6.37 -25.84 51.69
CA ALA A 132 -5.09 -25.72 52.37
C ALA A 132 -5.25 -25.62 53.89
N ASP A 133 -6.26 -24.89 54.37
CA ASP A 133 -6.59 -24.75 55.79
C ASP A 133 -7.14 -26.07 56.37
N ASP A 134 -7.99 -26.80 55.63
CA ASP A 134 -8.51 -28.12 56.02
C ASP A 134 -7.41 -29.19 56.10
N GLN A 135 -6.39 -29.12 55.23
CA GLN A 135 -5.22 -30.01 55.30
C GLN A 135 -4.22 -29.60 56.40
N CYS A 136 -4.42 -28.47 57.07
CA CYS A 136 -3.57 -27.98 58.17
C CYS A 136 -4.09 -28.38 59.57
N VAL A 137 -5.27 -29.01 59.67
CA VAL A 137 -5.73 -29.58 60.95
C VAL A 137 -4.93 -30.86 61.22
N PRO A 138 -4.11 -30.91 62.29
CA PRO A 138 -3.25 -32.05 62.55
C PRO A 138 -4.11 -33.29 62.87
N ALA A 139 -3.85 -34.38 62.13
CA ALA A 139 -4.31 -35.71 62.50
C ALA A 139 -3.89 -35.98 63.95
N SER A 140 -4.89 -36.16 64.81
CA SER A 140 -4.76 -36.49 66.23
C SER A 140 -4.14 -37.86 66.45
#